data_AF-A0A2D3TEX6-F1
#
_entry.id   AF-A0A2D3TEX6-F1
#
_cell.length_a   1.000
_cell.length_b   1.000
_cell.length_c   1.000
_cell.angle_alpha   90.00
_cell.angle_beta   90.00
_cell.angle_gamma   90.00
#
_symmetry.space_group_name_H-M   'P 1'
#
loop_
_entity.id
_entity.type
_entity.pdbx_description
1 polymer ?
#
loop_
_entity_poly.entity_id
_entity_poly.type
_entity_poly.pdbx_seq_one_letter_code
_entity_poly.pdbx_strand_id
1 'polypeptide(L)'
;MKMYKNFNKTDIEALSEKQRELKYNINASYLQDENGDDWYDLQKTFQPDTFKVMFDEKNTVVSIARDASTLFPLNCNIVELDSLPEGAENNGEWIFDGHQVVRGT
;
A
#
# COMPACT_ATOMS: atom_id res chain seq x y z
N MET A 1 6.67 -12.02 -6.16
CA MET A 1 5.90 -10.77 -6.15
C MET A 1 4.95 -10.81 -4.98
N LYS A 2 5.06 -9.85 -4.06
CA LYS A 2 4.17 -9.71 -2.90
C LYS A 2 3.18 -8.60 -3.21
N MET A 3 1.90 -8.84 -2.99
CA MET A 3 0.82 -7.92 -3.36
C MET A 3 -0.29 -8.01 -2.33
N TYR A 4 -0.79 -6.86 -1.89
CA TYR A 4 -1.92 -6.73 -0.97
C TYR A 4 -2.94 -5.80 -1.58
N LYS A 5 -4.22 -6.12 -1.42
CA LYS A 5 -5.30 -5.49 -2.18
C LYS A 5 -6.36 -4.87 -1.29
N ASN A 6 -7.05 -3.87 -1.84
CA ASN A 6 -8.26 -3.28 -1.29
C ASN A 6 -8.10 -2.81 0.17
N PHE A 7 -7.02 -2.07 0.44
CA PHE A 7 -6.80 -1.51 1.77
C PHE A 7 -7.95 -0.58 2.17
N ASN A 8 -8.51 -0.83 3.35
CA ASN A 8 -9.61 -0.08 3.93
C ASN A 8 -9.31 0.25 5.39
N LYS A 9 -10.13 1.10 6.01
CA LYS A 9 -9.98 1.38 7.44
C LYS A 9 -10.35 0.15 8.25
N THR A 10 -9.49 -0.25 9.17
CA THR A 10 -9.77 -1.34 10.09
C THR A 10 -10.96 -1.00 10.98
N ASP A 11 -11.88 -1.95 11.11
CA ASP A 11 -13.03 -1.84 12.00
C ASP A 11 -12.60 -1.74 13.47
N ILE A 12 -13.35 -0.97 14.26
CA ILE A 12 -13.02 -0.73 15.68
C ILE A 12 -12.91 -2.03 16.50
N GLU A 13 -13.72 -3.02 16.17
CA GLU A 13 -13.76 -4.33 16.83
C GLU A 13 -12.55 -5.21 16.49
N ALA A 14 -11.93 -4.98 15.32
CA ALA A 14 -10.75 -5.70 14.88
C ALA A 14 -9.43 -5.11 15.42
N LEU A 15 -9.48 -3.88 15.97
CA LEU A 15 -8.31 -3.26 16.57
C LEU A 15 -7.91 -3.95 17.88
N SER A 16 -6.59 -4.13 18.07
CA SER A 16 -6.05 -4.45 19.39
C SER A 16 -6.33 -3.34 20.40
N GLU A 17 -6.25 -3.65 21.70
CA GLU A 17 -6.45 -2.68 22.78
C GLU A 17 -5.55 -1.45 22.62
N LYS A 18 -4.25 -1.67 22.36
CA LYS A 18 -3.28 -0.60 22.12
C LYS A 18 -3.64 0.26 20.90
N GLN A 19 -4.10 -0.34 19.81
CA GLN A 19 -4.51 0.42 18.63
C GLN A 19 -5.78 1.24 18.90
N ARG A 20 -6.74 0.71 19.68
CA ARG A 20 -7.91 1.48 20.13
C ARG A 20 -7.50 2.66 20.99
N GLU A 21 -6.62 2.47 21.96
CA GLU A 21 -6.09 3.56 22.79
C GLU A 21 -5.45 4.67 21.93
N LEU A 22 -4.57 4.30 20.99
CA LEU A 22 -3.93 5.27 20.09
C LEU A 22 -4.95 5.96 19.18
N LYS A 23 -5.96 5.25 18.70
CA LYS A 23 -7.06 5.85 17.93
C LYS A 23 -7.79 6.91 18.76
N TYR A 24 -8.15 6.63 20.01
CA TYR A 24 -8.89 7.59 20.85
C TYR A 24 -8.03 8.75 21.35
N ASN A 25 -6.78 8.48 21.71
CA ASN A 25 -5.90 9.48 22.33
C ASN A 25 -5.26 10.43 21.32
N ILE A 26 -4.92 9.93 20.12
CA ILE A 26 -4.19 10.71 19.10
C ILE A 26 -4.80 10.63 17.69
N ASN A 27 -6.01 10.11 17.54
CA ASN A 27 -6.68 9.94 16.24
C ASN A 27 -5.89 9.08 15.23
N ALA A 28 -5.12 8.10 15.73
CA ALA A 28 -4.41 7.16 14.87
C ALA A 28 -5.39 6.39 13.95
N SER A 29 -5.01 6.19 12.69
CA SER A 29 -5.77 5.44 11.70
C SER A 29 -5.04 4.16 11.33
N TYR A 30 -5.79 3.06 11.30
CA TYR A 30 -5.31 1.73 10.95
C TYR A 30 -5.98 1.25 9.68
N LEU A 31 -5.20 0.55 8.87
CA LEU A 31 -5.61 0.02 7.59
C LEU A 31 -5.40 -1.49 7.58
N GLN A 32 -6.30 -2.20 6.92
CA GLN A 32 -6.20 -3.63 6.66
C GLN A 32 -6.42 -3.90 5.18
N ASP A 33 -5.79 -4.94 4.63
CA ASP A 33 -6.05 -5.42 3.27
C ASP A 33 -7.36 -6.25 3.20
N GLU A 34 -7.68 -6.81 2.04
CA GLU A 34 -8.86 -7.68 1.85
C GLU A 34 -8.84 -8.98 2.66
N ASN A 35 -7.66 -9.42 3.12
CA ASN A 35 -7.50 -10.61 3.96
C ASN A 35 -7.53 -10.28 5.45
N GLY A 36 -7.58 -8.99 5.81
CA GLY A 36 -7.55 -8.51 7.20
C GLY A 36 -6.13 -8.30 7.75
N ASP A 37 -5.10 -8.30 6.89
CA ASP A 37 -3.71 -8.07 7.32
C ASP A 37 -3.48 -6.58 7.63
N ASP A 38 -2.93 -6.28 8.82
CA ASP A 38 -2.65 -4.91 9.26
C ASP A 38 -1.49 -4.28 8.47
N TRP A 39 -1.73 -3.10 7.90
CA TRP A 39 -0.75 -2.37 7.09
C TRP A 39 0.60 -2.13 7.79
N TYR A 40 0.59 -1.77 9.08
CA TYR A 40 1.81 -1.45 9.82
C TYR A 40 2.61 -2.70 10.20
N ASP A 41 1.98 -3.86 10.31
CA ASP A 41 2.68 -5.14 10.41
C ASP A 41 3.22 -5.59 9.06
N LEU A 42 2.45 -5.42 7.98
CA LEU A 42 2.89 -5.75 6.61
C LEU A 42 4.14 -4.96 6.19
N GLN A 43 4.30 -3.71 6.64
CA GLN A 43 5.49 -2.89 6.38
C GLN A 43 6.80 -3.62 6.70
N LYS A 44 6.82 -4.40 7.78
CA LYS A 44 8.01 -5.14 8.27
C LYS A 44 8.38 -6.32 7.36
N THR A 45 7.48 -6.72 6.47
CA THR A 45 7.66 -7.89 5.62
C THR A 45 8.29 -7.53 4.27
N PHE A 46 8.27 -6.26 3.87
CA PHE A 46 8.88 -5.84 2.61
C PHE A 46 10.40 -5.80 2.70
N GLN A 47 11.07 -6.09 1.59
CA GLN A 47 12.51 -6.00 1.46
C GLN A 47 12.94 -4.52 1.43
N PRO A 48 14.08 -4.13 2.02
CA PRO A 48 14.55 -2.74 1.99
C PRO A 48 14.79 -2.19 0.58
N ASP A 49 15.39 -3.01 -0.30
CA ASP A 49 15.88 -2.59 -1.62
C ASP A 49 14.89 -2.88 -2.77
N THR A 50 13.59 -2.95 -2.47
CA THR A 50 12.50 -3.12 -3.45
C THR A 50 11.62 -1.88 -3.53
N PHE A 51 10.92 -1.72 -4.64
CA PHE A 51 9.89 -0.70 -4.82
C PHE A 51 8.57 -1.20 -4.25
N LYS A 52 7.83 -0.29 -3.61
CA LYS A 52 6.45 -0.45 -3.16
C LYS A 52 5.63 0.47 -4.03
N VAL A 53 4.85 -0.13 -4.92
CA VAL A 53 4.01 0.59 -5.85
C VAL A 53 2.58 0.53 -5.33
N MET A 54 2.03 1.70 -5.05
CA MET A 54 0.64 1.87 -4.67
C MET A 54 -0.16 2.23 -5.92
N PHE A 55 -1.26 1.52 -6.17
CA PHE A 55 -2.12 1.75 -7.31
C PHE A 55 -3.60 1.64 -6.95
N ASP A 56 -4.44 2.38 -7.66
CA ASP A 56 -5.88 2.47 -7.42
C ASP A 56 -6.66 1.29 -8.04
N GLU A 57 -7.99 1.32 -7.92
CA GLU A 57 -8.90 0.31 -8.49
C GLU A 57 -8.84 0.22 -10.04
N LYS A 58 -8.36 1.27 -10.72
CA LYS A 58 -8.15 1.31 -12.17
C LYS A 58 -6.74 0.88 -12.57
N ASN A 59 -5.98 0.38 -11.61
CA ASN A 59 -4.57 0.05 -11.71
C ASN A 59 -3.63 1.23 -11.95
N THR A 60 -4.09 2.47 -11.81
CA THR A 60 -3.25 3.66 -11.97
C THR A 60 -2.27 3.75 -10.81
N VAL A 61 -0.99 3.93 -11.12
CA VAL A 61 0.05 4.15 -10.11
C VAL A 61 -0.16 5.51 -9.46
N VAL A 62 -0.40 5.51 -8.15
CA VAL A 62 -0.66 6.72 -7.35
C VAL A 62 0.51 7.07 -6.42
N SER A 63 1.38 6.11 -6.11
CA SER A 63 2.63 6.37 -5.37
C SER A 63 3.67 5.27 -5.59
N ILE A 64 4.93 5.65 -5.48
CA ILE A 64 6.08 4.75 -5.56
C ILE A 64 7.03 5.13 -4.42
N ALA A 65 7.42 4.15 -3.60
CA ALA A 65 8.37 4.37 -2.53
C ALA A 65 9.33 3.19 -2.35
N ARG A 66 10.52 3.44 -1.80
CA ARG A 66 11.40 2.39 -1.28
C ARG A 66 11.08 2.05 0.16
N ASP A 67 10.77 3.06 0.96
CA ASP A 67 10.33 2.93 2.34
C ASP A 67 8.80 2.80 2.38
N ALA A 68 8.30 1.66 2.87
CA ALA A 68 6.88 1.42 2.98
C ALA A 68 6.21 2.35 4.01
N SER A 69 6.95 2.80 5.04
CA SER A 69 6.39 3.63 6.11
C SER A 69 5.97 5.03 5.65
N THR A 70 6.40 5.47 4.47
CA THR A 70 5.99 6.74 3.87
C THR A 70 4.65 6.64 3.13
N LEU A 71 4.01 5.47 3.10
CA LEU A 71 2.77 5.22 2.37
C LEU A 71 1.58 5.06 3.31
N PHE A 72 0.41 5.45 2.81
CA PHE A 72 -0.88 5.27 3.47
C PHE A 72 -1.90 4.75 2.45
N PRO A 73 -1.99 3.43 2.23
CA PRO A 73 -2.67 2.84 1.08
C PRO A 73 -4.21 2.81 1.17
N LEU A 74 -4.86 3.78 1.81
CA LEU A 74 -6.32 3.80 1.90
C LEU A 74 -6.96 3.79 0.51
N ASN A 75 -7.89 2.85 0.29
CA ASN A 75 -8.60 2.58 -0.97
C ASN A 75 -7.66 2.21 -2.15
N CYS A 76 -6.46 1.75 -1.85
CA CYS A 76 -5.47 1.37 -2.84
C CYS A 76 -5.06 -0.10 -2.65
N ASN A 77 -4.28 -0.57 -3.61
CA ASN A 77 -3.53 -1.80 -3.56
C ASN A 77 -2.04 -1.46 -3.43
N ILE A 78 -1.23 -2.43 -3.01
CA ILE A 78 0.23 -2.30 -3.01
C ILE A 78 0.87 -3.55 -3.61
N VAL A 79 1.92 -3.35 -4.40
CA VAL A 79 2.76 -4.43 -4.92
C VAL A 79 4.23 -4.13 -4.68
N GLU A 80 4.98 -5.15 -4.30
CA GLU A 80 6.43 -5.11 -4.16
C GLU A 80 7.10 -5.60 -5.45
N LEU A 81 7.99 -4.77 -6.01
CA LEU A 81 8.69 -5.01 -7.27
C LEU A 81 10.19 -4.75 -7.12
N ASP A 82 11.02 -5.56 -7.77
CA ASP A 82 12.48 -5.41 -7.74
C ASP A 82 12.98 -4.26 -8.64
N SER A 83 12.23 -3.96 -9.70
CA SER A 83 12.58 -2.94 -10.70
C SER A 83 11.35 -2.23 -11.24
N LEU A 84 11.57 -1.04 -11.80
CA LEU A 84 10.56 -0.25 -12.51
C LEU A 84 11.08 0.15 -13.89
N PRO A 85 10.20 0.45 -14.85
CA PRO A 85 10.58 1.10 -16.09
C PRO A 85 11.30 2.42 -15.82
N GLU A 86 12.19 2.80 -16.75
CA GLU A 86 12.83 4.10 -16.70
C GLU A 86 11.78 5.22 -16.78
N GLY A 87 11.87 6.19 -15.87
CA GLY A 87 10.93 7.31 -15.78
C GLY A 87 9.57 6.97 -15.16
N ALA A 88 9.39 5.78 -14.58
CA ALA A 88 8.16 5.45 -13.86
C ALA A 88 7.91 6.39 -12.68
N GLU A 89 6.71 6.99 -12.65
CA GLU A 89 6.31 7.97 -11.63
C GLU A 89 4.79 7.91 -11.40
N ASN A 90 4.29 8.68 -10.45
CA ASN A 90 2.87 8.74 -10.09
C ASN A 90 2.12 9.93 -10.73
N ASN A 91 2.43 10.22 -12.00
CA ASN A 91 1.83 11.33 -12.76
C ASN A 91 0.46 10.98 -13.41
N GLY A 92 -0.05 9.77 -13.18
CA GLY A 92 -1.30 9.27 -13.76
C GLY A 92 -1.16 8.57 -15.12
N GLU A 93 0.03 8.55 -15.71
CA GLU A 93 0.30 7.88 -17.00
C GLU A 93 0.78 6.43 -16.84
N TRP A 94 1.02 5.97 -15.61
CA TRP A 94 1.56 4.65 -15.34
C TRP A 94 0.50 3.77 -14.69
N ILE A 95 0.43 2.51 -15.12
CA ILE A 95 -0.48 1.51 -14.57
C ILE A 95 0.28 0.24 -14.17
N PHE A 96 -0.28 -0.52 -13.23
CA PHE A 96 0.16 -1.88 -12.93
C PHE A 96 -0.67 -2.88 -13.73
N ASP A 97 -0.08 -3.62 -14.67
CA ASP A 97 -0.80 -4.53 -15.57
C ASP A 97 -1.12 -5.92 -14.95
N GLY A 98 -0.87 -6.09 -13.66
CA GLY A 98 -0.93 -7.36 -12.95
C GLY A 98 0.42 -8.06 -12.79
N HIS A 99 1.45 -7.63 -13.52
CA HIS A 99 2.81 -8.19 -13.44
C HIS A 99 3.87 -7.11 -13.25
N GLN A 100 3.74 -5.98 -13.93
CA GLN A 100 4.71 -4.90 -13.93
C GLN A 100 4.05 -3.53 -14.10
N VAL A 101 4.82 -2.49 -13.85
CA VAL A 101 4.42 -1.11 -14.18
C VAL A 101 4.66 -0.86 -15.66
N VAL A 102 3.68 -0.31 -16.37
CA VAL A 102 3.75 0.07 -17.79
C VAL A 102 3.10 1.43 -18.00
N ARG A 103 3.44 2.11 -19.09
CA ARG A 103 2.75 3.36 -19.45
C ARG A 103 1.37 3.03 -19.98
N GLY A 104 0.33 3.61 -19.39
CA GLY A 104 -1.05 3.51 -19.84
C GLY A 104 -1.18 4.11 -21.23
N THR A 105 -1.65 3.31 -22.18
CA THR A 105 -1.94 3.71 -23.56
C THR A 105 -3.24 4.48 -23.67
#